data_AF-A0A967CYS7-F1
#
_entry.id   AF-A0A967CYS7-F1
#
_cell.length_a   1.000
_cell.length_b   1.000
_cell.length_c   1.000
_cell.angle_alpha   90.00
_cell.angle_beta   90.00
_cell.angle_gamma   90.00
#
_symmetry.space_group_name_H-M   'P 1'
#
loop_
_entity.id
_entity.type
_entity.pdbx_description
1 polymer ?
#
loop_
_entity_poly.entity_id
_entity_poly.type
_entity_poly.pdbx_seq_one_letter_code
_entity_poly.pdbx_strand_id
1 'polypeptide(L)'
;MDRAHLALVEMTRRGKRTLQDGRADLPSQLPGLFAFNLWNANKPGTSLFLPISNMTFEYMNLLFIYFSEGYRFTLVDERNGYQPAGLQKWIDKGRLDPTRRMGLVEIEQRVLSMQVVEQAFMCQNMNIAMQAMGLGGWTYTGFISSYVLGAMDVEGLGFRHIQPKEGPLVPVGRDGAFEALCPPYHASMSDAVDAFLEQKWGQYEDDIPKAINGAEAIAASIPRPTEETIEIAKDFCEYVYEAYGRFPANLDPMYQRLACQVQHIDTDFYDAHYPPGAYTDQPM
;
A
#
# COMPACT_ATOMS: atom_id res chain seq x y z
N MET A 1 8.59 28.75 -16.07
CA MET A 1 7.92 27.50 -15.65
C MET A 1 6.76 27.29 -16.60
N ASP A 2 6.72 26.21 -17.38
CA ASP A 2 5.61 25.99 -18.31
C ASP A 2 4.30 25.62 -17.58
N ARG A 3 3.18 25.61 -18.30
CA ARG A 3 1.84 25.31 -17.77
C ARG A 3 1.75 23.90 -17.16
N ALA A 4 2.39 22.90 -17.74
CA ALA A 4 2.41 21.53 -17.24
C ALA A 4 3.19 21.43 -15.93
N HIS A 5 4.34 22.10 -15.84
CA HIS A 5 5.12 22.13 -14.60
C HIS A 5 4.33 22.77 -13.43
N LEU A 6 3.66 23.89 -13.69
CA LEU A 6 2.80 24.53 -12.68
C LEU A 6 1.64 23.63 -12.25
N ALA A 7 1.01 22.94 -13.21
CA ALA A 7 -0.08 22.01 -12.92
C ALA A 7 0.37 20.83 -12.04
N LEU A 8 1.54 20.24 -12.33
CA LEU A 8 2.09 19.14 -11.53
C LEU A 8 2.42 19.58 -10.10
N VAL A 9 3.09 20.73 -9.94
CA VAL A 9 3.44 21.26 -8.61
C VAL A 9 2.18 21.58 -7.81
N GLU A 10 1.17 22.17 -8.44
CA GLU A 10 -0.09 22.49 -7.79
C GLU A 10 -0.87 21.22 -7.40
N MET A 11 -0.89 20.20 -8.26
CA MET A 11 -1.48 18.90 -7.94
C MET A 11 -0.78 18.26 -6.74
N THR A 12 0.55 18.25 -6.70
CA THR A 12 1.30 17.76 -5.53
C THR A 12 1.00 18.58 -4.28
N ARG A 13 0.89 19.91 -4.37
CA ARG A 13 0.54 20.76 -3.23
C ARG A 13 -0.84 20.43 -2.65
N ARG A 14 -1.84 20.24 -3.51
CA ARG A 14 -3.21 19.86 -3.10
C ARG A 14 -3.26 18.49 -2.44
N GLY A 15 -2.41 17.56 -2.87
CA GLY A 15 -2.32 16.21 -2.30
C GLY A 15 -1.56 16.12 -0.97
N LYS A 16 -0.98 17.22 -0.46
CA LYS A 16 -0.23 17.21 0.81
C LYS A 16 -1.12 17.60 1.98
N ARG A 17 -1.06 16.78 3.02
CA ARG A 17 -1.64 17.06 4.33
C ARG A 17 -0.57 16.93 5.40
N THR A 18 -0.42 17.94 6.25
CA THR A 18 0.43 17.84 7.43
C THR A 18 -0.26 16.97 8.48
N LEU A 19 0.43 15.93 8.94
CA LEU A 19 -0.10 15.00 9.95
C LEU A 19 0.51 15.21 11.33
N GLN A 20 1.71 15.78 11.40
CA GLN A 20 2.39 16.19 12.63
C GLN A 20 3.45 17.25 12.28
N ASP A 21 3.84 18.05 13.28
CA ASP A 21 4.98 18.95 13.16
C ASP A 21 6.30 18.19 13.35
N GLY A 22 7.32 18.59 12.60
CA GLY A 22 8.66 17.99 12.68
C GLY A 22 8.84 16.68 11.91
N ARG A 23 10.00 16.04 12.10
CA ARG A 23 10.31 14.74 11.49
C ARG A 23 9.67 13.63 12.31
N ALA A 24 9.17 12.60 11.64
CA ALA A 24 8.72 11.39 12.31
C ALA A 24 9.87 10.72 13.07
N ASP A 25 9.56 10.17 14.25
CA ASP A 25 10.48 9.37 15.05
C ASP A 25 10.59 7.98 14.43
N LEU A 26 11.51 7.83 13.47
CA LEU A 26 11.75 6.58 12.76
C LEU A 26 12.90 5.82 13.42
N PRO A 27 12.92 4.47 13.32
CA PRO A 27 13.98 3.69 13.94
C PRO A 27 15.35 4.11 13.43
N SER A 28 16.22 4.51 14.35
CA SER A 28 17.59 4.95 14.06
C SER A 28 18.65 4.00 14.61
N GLN A 29 18.25 2.78 14.98
CA GLN A 29 19.08 1.72 15.56
C GLN A 29 18.59 0.35 15.10
N LEU A 30 19.41 -0.68 15.35
CA LEU A 30 18.97 -2.06 15.19
C LEU A 30 17.86 -2.38 16.21
N PRO A 31 16.89 -3.25 15.86
CA PRO A 31 16.76 -3.95 14.58
C PRO A 31 15.98 -3.16 13.52
N GLY A 32 15.37 -2.02 13.86
CA GLY A 32 14.38 -1.33 13.02
C GLY A 32 14.92 -0.71 11.73
N LEU A 33 16.23 -0.46 11.64
CA LEU A 33 16.90 0.01 10.42
C LEU A 33 18.20 -0.77 10.18
N PHE A 34 18.41 -1.23 8.95
CA PHE A 34 19.66 -1.88 8.53
C PHE A 34 20.87 -0.99 8.83
N ALA A 35 21.92 -1.60 9.36
CA ALA A 35 23.10 -0.91 9.87
C ALA A 35 23.71 0.08 8.87
N PHE A 36 23.65 -0.26 7.58
CA PHE A 36 24.25 0.56 6.54
C PHE A 36 23.46 1.84 6.16
N ASN A 37 22.26 2.03 6.72
CA ASN A 37 21.47 3.24 6.53
C ASN A 37 21.48 4.15 7.77
N LEU A 38 22.08 3.72 8.89
CA LEU A 38 22.01 4.44 10.18
C LEU A 38 22.63 5.86 10.11
N TRP A 39 23.62 6.04 9.25
CA TRP A 39 24.39 7.27 9.16
C TRP A 39 23.67 8.38 8.40
N ASN A 40 22.73 8.03 7.50
CA ASN A 40 22.12 8.96 6.57
C ASN A 40 20.58 8.95 6.56
N ALA A 41 19.91 7.85 6.93
CA ALA A 41 18.46 7.78 6.92
C ALA A 41 17.81 8.80 7.87
N ASN A 42 16.80 9.53 7.38
CA ASN A 42 15.99 10.49 8.15
C ASN A 42 16.79 11.56 8.92
N LYS A 43 17.97 11.96 8.43
CA LYS A 43 18.81 12.99 9.07
C LYS A 43 18.35 14.43 8.76
N PRO A 44 18.71 15.42 9.61
CA PRO A 44 18.53 16.83 9.27
C PRO A 44 19.15 17.19 7.91
N GLY A 45 18.51 18.09 7.17
CA GLY A 45 18.96 18.50 5.82
C GLY A 45 18.51 17.57 4.68
N THR A 46 17.85 16.44 4.97
CA THR A 46 17.31 15.54 3.95
C THR A 46 15.78 15.55 3.93
N SER A 47 15.20 15.04 2.84
CA SER A 47 13.79 14.65 2.74
C SER A 47 13.68 13.14 2.57
N LEU A 48 12.75 12.52 3.29
CA LEU A 48 12.51 11.08 3.22
C LEU A 48 11.06 10.83 2.81
N PHE A 49 10.88 10.05 1.75
CA PHE A 49 9.58 9.59 1.28
C PHE A 49 9.43 8.11 1.60
N LEU A 50 8.30 7.76 2.20
CA LEU A 50 7.95 6.40 2.61
C LEU A 50 6.61 6.03 1.97
N PRO A 51 6.59 5.38 0.80
CA PRO A 51 5.37 4.81 0.25
C PRO A 51 4.79 3.76 1.22
N ILE A 52 3.50 3.89 1.52
CA ILE A 52 2.75 2.96 2.36
C ILE A 52 1.56 2.47 1.55
N SER A 53 1.42 1.15 1.47
CA SER A 53 0.33 0.49 0.76
C SER A 53 -0.76 0.07 1.73
N ASN A 54 -2.02 0.33 1.36
CA ASN A 54 -3.17 -0.27 2.01
C ASN A 54 -3.44 -1.62 1.32
N MET A 55 -2.99 -2.69 1.96
CA MET A 55 -3.12 -4.05 1.42
C MET A 55 -4.58 -4.50 1.36
N THR A 56 -5.44 -4.01 2.26
CA THR A 56 -6.86 -4.42 2.29
C THR A 56 -7.62 -3.95 1.05
N PHE A 57 -7.31 -2.77 0.53
CA PHE A 57 -7.95 -2.22 -0.67
C PHE A 57 -7.66 -3.07 -1.91
N GLU A 58 -6.37 -3.34 -2.17
CA GLU A 58 -5.99 -4.15 -3.33
C GLU A 58 -6.41 -5.61 -3.17
N TYR A 59 -6.40 -6.14 -1.93
CA TYR A 59 -6.95 -7.47 -1.68
C TYR A 59 -8.41 -7.55 -2.10
N MET A 60 -9.27 -6.62 -1.64
CA MET A 60 -10.68 -6.61 -2.02
C MET A 60 -10.86 -6.42 -3.53
N ASN A 61 -10.02 -5.59 -4.17
CA ASN A 61 -10.01 -5.44 -5.62
C ASN A 61 -9.78 -6.77 -6.35
N LEU A 62 -8.81 -7.58 -5.91
CA LEU A 62 -8.56 -8.91 -6.46
C LEU A 62 -9.70 -9.90 -6.18
N LEU A 63 -10.37 -9.82 -5.02
CA LEU A 63 -11.52 -10.67 -4.71
C LEU A 63 -12.62 -10.54 -5.76
N PHE A 64 -12.96 -9.31 -6.15
CA PHE A 64 -13.99 -9.08 -7.17
C PHE A 64 -13.60 -9.60 -8.56
N ILE A 65 -12.31 -9.70 -8.86
CA ILE A 65 -11.82 -10.35 -10.08
C ILE A 65 -12.01 -11.86 -9.95
N TYR A 66 -11.50 -12.47 -8.88
CA TYR A 66 -11.46 -13.92 -8.70
C TYR A 66 -12.85 -14.54 -8.49
N PHE A 67 -13.77 -13.83 -7.84
CA PHE A 67 -15.15 -14.27 -7.61
C PHE A 67 -16.12 -13.93 -8.74
N SER A 68 -15.65 -13.23 -9.79
CA SER A 68 -16.48 -12.93 -10.97
C SER A 68 -16.99 -14.22 -11.66
N GLU A 69 -18.09 -14.10 -12.40
CA GLU A 69 -18.69 -15.20 -13.14
C GLU A 69 -17.75 -15.89 -14.14
N GLY A 70 -16.76 -15.17 -14.66
CA GLY A 70 -15.75 -15.74 -15.57
C GLY A 70 -14.68 -16.56 -14.85
N TYR A 71 -14.19 -16.06 -13.71
CA TYR A 71 -13.06 -16.66 -13.00
C TYR A 71 -13.46 -17.77 -12.03
N ARG A 72 -14.48 -17.53 -11.17
CA ARG A 72 -15.09 -18.53 -10.26
C ARG A 72 -14.08 -19.27 -9.37
N PHE A 73 -13.04 -18.60 -8.90
CA PHE A 73 -12.05 -19.21 -8.00
C PHE A 73 -12.64 -19.47 -6.62
N THR A 74 -12.29 -20.62 -6.05
CA THR A 74 -12.56 -20.97 -4.66
C THR A 74 -11.32 -20.70 -3.83
N LEU A 75 -11.37 -19.67 -2.96
CA LEU A 75 -10.28 -19.44 -2.02
C LEU A 75 -10.33 -20.46 -0.87
N VAL A 76 -9.18 -21.02 -0.54
CA VAL A 76 -9.05 -22.06 0.48
C VAL A 76 -8.02 -21.69 1.53
N ASP A 77 -8.26 -22.16 2.75
CA ASP A 77 -7.42 -21.89 3.90
C ASP A 77 -6.43 -23.04 4.15
N GLU A 78 -5.19 -22.90 3.68
CA GLU A 78 -4.16 -23.93 3.82
C GLU A 78 -3.81 -24.25 5.28
N ARG A 79 -3.97 -23.29 6.20
CA ARG A 79 -3.70 -23.46 7.63
C ARG A 79 -4.83 -24.21 8.33
N ASN A 80 -6.02 -24.22 7.74
CA ASN A 80 -7.19 -24.91 8.29
C ASN A 80 -7.66 -26.07 7.39
N GLY A 81 -6.71 -26.93 6.99
CA GLY A 81 -7.01 -28.15 6.25
C GLY A 81 -7.49 -27.93 4.80
N TYR A 82 -7.17 -26.78 4.21
CA TYR A 82 -7.62 -26.36 2.88
C TYR A 82 -9.14 -26.27 2.72
N GLN A 83 -9.87 -25.99 3.80
CA GLN A 83 -11.31 -25.81 3.72
C GLN A 83 -11.68 -24.55 2.89
N PRO A 84 -12.87 -24.52 2.27
CA PRO A 84 -13.36 -23.33 1.59
C PRO A 84 -13.60 -22.20 2.59
N ALA A 85 -12.76 -21.16 2.53
CA ALA A 85 -12.64 -20.08 3.50
C ALA A 85 -13.92 -19.23 3.62
N GLY A 86 -14.97 -19.76 4.26
CA GLY A 86 -16.32 -19.17 4.27
C GLY A 86 -17.15 -19.44 3.01
N LEU A 87 -16.60 -20.19 2.05
CA LEU A 87 -17.11 -20.23 0.67
C LEU A 87 -17.96 -21.46 0.32
N GLN A 88 -18.17 -22.40 1.23
CA GLN A 88 -18.86 -23.66 0.93
C GLN A 88 -20.25 -23.47 0.31
N LYS A 89 -21.07 -22.56 0.86
CA LYS A 89 -22.42 -22.30 0.34
C LYS A 89 -22.43 -21.81 -1.11
N TRP A 90 -21.36 -21.16 -1.58
CA TRP A 90 -21.24 -20.66 -2.95
C TRP A 90 -20.74 -21.71 -3.93
N ILE A 91 -19.96 -22.68 -3.44
CA ILE A 91 -19.63 -23.90 -4.18
C ILE A 91 -20.90 -24.72 -4.41
N ASP A 92 -21.71 -24.91 -3.37
CA ASP A 92 -22.93 -25.71 -3.44
C ASP A 92 -23.97 -25.10 -4.40
N LYS A 93 -24.04 -23.77 -4.47
CA LYS A 93 -24.84 -23.02 -5.46
C LYS A 93 -24.25 -23.03 -6.87
N GLY A 94 -23.06 -23.58 -7.06
CA GLY A 94 -22.36 -23.60 -8.35
C GLY A 94 -21.78 -22.26 -8.79
N ARG A 95 -21.68 -21.27 -7.90
CA ARG A 95 -21.08 -19.97 -8.25
C ARG A 95 -19.57 -20.03 -8.30
N LEU A 96 -18.97 -20.73 -7.35
CA LEU A 96 -17.55 -21.00 -7.34
C LEU A 96 -17.27 -22.42 -7.85
N ASP A 97 -16.14 -22.59 -8.53
CA ASP A 97 -15.70 -23.88 -9.03
C ASP A 97 -14.77 -24.54 -7.99
N PRO A 98 -15.15 -25.69 -7.40
CA PRO A 98 -14.35 -26.35 -6.37
C PRO A 98 -13.02 -26.88 -6.92
N THR A 99 -12.84 -26.95 -8.24
CA THR A 99 -11.60 -27.38 -8.88
C THR A 99 -10.61 -26.22 -9.09
N ARG A 100 -11.09 -24.97 -9.12
CA ARG A 100 -10.29 -23.75 -9.31
C ARG A 100 -9.89 -23.17 -7.96
N ARG A 101 -8.95 -23.83 -7.28
CA ARG A 101 -8.57 -23.46 -5.91
C ARG A 101 -7.39 -22.50 -5.91
N MET A 102 -7.42 -21.52 -5.03
CA MET A 102 -6.29 -20.65 -4.72
C MET A 102 -6.18 -20.49 -3.20
N GLY A 103 -4.98 -20.64 -2.67
CA GLY A 103 -4.74 -20.54 -1.24
C GLY A 103 -4.64 -19.10 -0.73
N LEU A 104 -4.85 -18.88 0.58
CA LEU A 104 -4.66 -17.58 1.23
C LEU A 104 -3.25 -17.04 1.03
N VAL A 105 -2.23 -17.91 1.11
CA VAL A 105 -0.84 -17.51 0.90
C VAL A 105 -0.62 -17.05 -0.55
N GLU A 106 -1.23 -17.73 -1.51
CA GLU A 106 -1.06 -17.39 -2.93
C GLU A 106 -1.71 -16.06 -3.29
N ILE A 107 -2.96 -15.82 -2.89
CA ILE A 107 -3.63 -14.54 -3.16
C ILE A 107 -2.91 -13.39 -2.46
N GLU A 108 -2.44 -13.59 -1.23
CA GLU A 108 -1.68 -12.57 -0.51
C GLU A 108 -0.34 -12.26 -1.19
N GLN A 109 0.40 -13.26 -1.65
CA GLN A 109 1.63 -13.00 -2.43
C GLN A 109 1.36 -12.16 -3.68
N ARG A 110 0.22 -12.35 -4.35
CA ARG A 110 -0.21 -11.52 -5.48
C ARG A 110 -0.45 -10.07 -5.03
N VAL A 111 -1.21 -9.86 -3.95
CA VAL A 111 -1.43 -8.52 -3.37
C VAL A 111 -0.10 -7.84 -3.03
N LEU A 112 0.79 -8.53 -2.31
CA LEU A 112 2.09 -8.00 -1.92
C LEU A 112 2.93 -7.62 -3.14
N SER A 113 3.02 -8.50 -4.15
CA SER A 113 3.84 -8.23 -5.34
C SER A 113 3.34 -7.02 -6.13
N MET A 114 2.02 -6.87 -6.30
CA MET A 114 1.43 -5.71 -6.98
C MET A 114 1.72 -4.42 -6.21
N GLN A 115 1.46 -4.41 -4.91
CA GLN A 115 1.65 -3.23 -4.07
C GLN A 115 3.12 -2.81 -3.95
N VAL A 116 4.07 -3.76 -3.86
CA VAL A 116 5.50 -3.44 -3.86
C VAL A 116 5.96 -2.87 -5.22
N VAL A 117 5.39 -3.34 -6.33
CA VAL A 117 5.67 -2.77 -7.66
C VAL A 117 5.15 -1.33 -7.75
N GLU A 118 3.97 -1.04 -7.22
CA GLU A 118 3.45 0.34 -7.15
C GLU A 118 4.37 1.26 -6.34
N GLN A 119 4.82 0.82 -5.15
CA GLN A 119 5.81 1.57 -4.35
C GLN A 119 7.11 1.80 -5.14
N ALA A 120 7.56 0.82 -5.93
CA ALA A 120 8.76 0.94 -6.75
C ALA A 120 8.61 2.00 -7.84
N PHE A 121 7.46 2.05 -8.52
CA PHE A 121 7.16 3.08 -9.52
C PHE A 121 7.06 4.48 -8.90
N MET A 122 6.46 4.60 -7.70
CA MET A 122 6.47 5.87 -6.97
C MET A 122 7.90 6.34 -6.69
N CYS A 123 8.75 5.44 -6.17
CA CYS A 123 10.15 5.77 -5.89
C CYS A 123 10.95 6.08 -7.16
N GLN A 124 10.69 5.38 -8.26
CA GLN A 124 11.31 5.66 -9.55
C GLN A 124 10.97 7.06 -10.04
N ASN A 125 9.71 7.47 -9.96
CA ASN A 125 9.28 8.82 -10.34
C ASN A 125 9.92 9.88 -9.43
N MET A 126 10.05 9.61 -8.13
CA MET A 126 10.76 10.48 -7.20
C MET A 126 12.26 10.60 -7.54
N ASN A 127 12.91 9.51 -7.93
CA ASN A 127 14.30 9.54 -8.37
C ASN A 127 14.51 10.37 -9.64
N ILE A 128 13.64 10.21 -10.64
CA ILE A 128 13.73 11.00 -11.88
C ILE A 128 13.50 12.48 -11.58
N ALA A 129 12.50 12.81 -10.74
CA ALA A 129 12.23 14.18 -10.34
C ALA A 129 13.41 14.79 -9.55
N MET A 130 14.04 14.03 -8.65
CA MET A 130 15.19 14.54 -7.89
C MET A 130 16.38 14.85 -8.79
N GLN A 131 16.65 13.96 -9.76
CA GLN A 131 17.71 14.15 -10.74
C GLN A 131 17.47 15.46 -11.51
N ALA A 132 16.28 15.64 -12.09
CA ALA A 132 15.91 16.85 -12.82
C ALA A 132 15.93 18.15 -11.97
N MET A 133 16.03 18.06 -10.65
CA MET A 133 16.19 19.21 -9.74
C MET A 133 17.64 19.45 -9.31
N GLY A 134 18.61 18.68 -9.81
CA GLY A 134 20.00 18.75 -9.36
C GLY A 134 20.23 18.17 -7.96
N LEU A 135 19.32 17.32 -7.46
CA LEU A 135 19.40 16.72 -6.14
C LEU A 135 20.01 15.31 -6.19
N GLY A 136 20.66 14.91 -5.11
CA GLY A 136 21.17 13.55 -4.90
C GLY A 136 20.24 12.72 -4.02
N GLY A 137 20.34 11.40 -4.14
CA GLY A 137 19.52 10.49 -3.36
C GLY A 137 19.42 9.10 -3.96
N TRP A 138 18.68 8.21 -3.29
CA TRP A 138 18.48 6.84 -3.75
C TRP A 138 17.22 6.22 -3.15
N THR A 139 16.72 5.18 -3.83
CA THR A 139 15.71 4.28 -3.31
C THR A 139 16.38 3.12 -2.58
N TYR A 140 15.87 2.75 -1.42
CA TYR A 140 16.37 1.61 -0.66
C TYR A 140 15.29 0.85 0.09
N THR A 141 15.71 -0.34 0.54
CA THR A 141 15.04 -1.08 1.60
C THR A 141 15.94 -1.06 2.83
N GLY A 142 15.37 -1.29 4.01
CA GLY A 142 16.15 -1.49 5.22
C GLY A 142 15.46 -1.06 6.49
N PHE A 143 14.36 -0.34 6.38
CA PHE A 143 13.40 -0.23 7.46
C PHE A 143 12.65 -1.55 7.65
N ILE A 144 12.40 -1.91 8.91
CA ILE A 144 11.37 -2.88 9.27
C ILE A 144 10.04 -2.13 9.30
N SER A 145 9.07 -2.57 8.47
CA SER A 145 7.78 -1.90 8.27
C SER A 145 7.05 -1.61 9.58
N SER A 146 7.00 -2.57 10.51
CA SER A 146 6.29 -2.39 11.79
C SER A 146 6.86 -1.25 12.63
N TYR A 147 8.19 -1.08 12.68
CA TYR A 147 8.82 0.03 13.40
C TYR A 147 8.53 1.38 12.74
N VAL A 148 8.57 1.44 11.40
CA VAL A 148 8.21 2.67 10.67
C VAL A 148 6.76 3.07 10.93
N LEU A 149 5.87 2.09 11.04
CA LEU A 149 4.45 2.35 11.27
C LEU A 149 4.12 2.60 12.75
N GLY A 150 5.06 2.42 13.67
CA GLY A 150 4.89 2.77 15.09
C GLY A 150 4.62 1.59 16.01
N ALA A 151 5.25 0.45 15.76
CA ALA A 151 5.27 -0.68 16.69
C ALA A 151 6.48 -0.61 17.65
N MET A 152 6.38 -1.38 18.74
CA MET A 152 7.43 -1.50 19.78
C MET A 152 7.69 -0.15 20.48
N ASP A 153 8.96 0.19 20.73
CA ASP A 153 9.39 1.40 21.46
C ASP A 153 9.60 2.63 20.55
N VAL A 154 9.01 2.64 19.35
CA VAL A 154 9.17 3.72 18.36
C VAL A 154 7.80 4.26 17.98
N GLU A 155 7.59 5.58 18.04
CA GLU A 155 6.32 6.20 17.65
C GLU A 155 6.06 6.06 16.14
N GLY A 156 7.13 6.08 15.35
CA GLY A 156 7.08 5.86 13.91
C GLY A 156 6.24 6.93 13.22
N LEU A 157 5.38 6.46 12.31
CA LEU A 157 4.37 7.26 11.63
C LEU A 157 3.03 7.27 12.38
N GLY A 158 2.98 6.81 13.64
CA GLY A 158 1.78 6.89 14.48
C GLY A 158 0.59 6.08 13.95
N PHE A 159 0.84 4.90 13.35
CA PHE A 159 -0.26 4.01 12.98
C PHE A 159 -0.76 3.28 14.22
N ARG A 160 -2.08 3.15 14.28
CA ARG A 160 -2.77 2.24 15.18
C ARG A 160 -2.44 0.80 14.81
N HIS A 161 -2.26 -0.02 15.84
CA HIS A 161 -2.06 -1.45 15.71
C HIS A 161 -3.18 -2.24 16.40
N ILE A 162 -3.46 -3.44 15.91
CA ILE A 162 -4.36 -4.40 16.56
C ILE A 162 -3.62 -5.69 16.89
N GLN A 163 -4.14 -6.43 17.87
CA GLN A 163 -3.67 -7.77 18.22
C GLN A 163 -4.46 -8.82 17.42
N PRO A 164 -3.84 -9.52 16.45
CA PRO A 164 -4.47 -10.69 15.85
C PRO A 164 -4.59 -11.84 16.85
N LYS A 165 -5.36 -12.87 16.50
CA LYS A 165 -5.51 -14.09 17.34
C LYS A 165 -4.17 -14.79 17.57
N GLU A 166 -3.30 -14.75 16.57
CA GLU A 166 -1.94 -15.30 16.63
C GLU A 166 -0.94 -14.33 16.02
N GLY A 167 0.25 -14.23 16.62
CA GLY A 167 1.36 -13.42 16.10
C GLY A 167 1.47 -12.02 16.70
N PRO A 168 2.38 -11.19 16.16
CA PRO A 168 2.65 -9.85 16.66
C PRO A 168 1.51 -8.87 16.32
N LEU A 169 1.54 -7.70 16.96
CA LEU A 169 0.69 -6.56 16.61
C LEU A 169 0.85 -6.17 15.13
N VAL A 170 -0.24 -5.76 14.49
CA VAL A 170 -0.27 -5.41 13.06
C VAL A 170 -0.83 -4.02 12.83
N PRO A 171 -0.23 -3.21 11.93
CA PRO A 171 -0.67 -1.85 11.66
C PRO A 171 -1.94 -1.84 10.80
N VAL A 172 -2.97 -1.13 11.26
CA VAL A 172 -4.28 -1.04 10.59
C VAL A 172 -4.57 0.35 10.01
N GLY A 173 -3.86 1.39 10.41
CA GLY A 173 -4.07 2.72 9.84
C GLY A 173 -3.61 3.86 10.74
N ARG A 174 -3.70 5.07 10.22
CA ARG A 174 -3.49 6.33 10.95
C ARG A 174 -4.80 7.11 10.94
N ASP A 175 -5.34 7.35 12.14
CA ASP A 175 -6.67 7.90 12.34
C ASP A 175 -6.92 9.19 11.54
N GLY A 176 -8.01 9.19 10.77
CA GLY A 176 -8.45 10.30 9.94
C GLY A 176 -7.53 10.64 8.77
N ALA A 177 -6.53 9.81 8.47
CA ALA A 177 -5.53 10.05 7.43
C ALA A 177 -5.41 8.89 6.44
N PHE A 178 -5.17 7.67 6.92
CA PHE A 178 -5.00 6.50 6.07
C PHE A 178 -5.42 5.24 6.81
N GLU A 179 -6.60 4.74 6.52
CA GLU A 179 -7.29 3.71 7.31
C GLU A 179 -7.49 2.45 6.47
N ALA A 180 -7.25 1.27 7.04
CA ALA A 180 -7.48 0.01 6.36
C ALA A 180 -8.96 -0.34 6.36
N LEU A 181 -9.39 -1.08 5.34
CA LEU A 181 -10.73 -1.63 5.21
C LEU A 181 -10.87 -2.88 6.07
N CYS A 182 -10.77 -2.70 7.38
CA CYS A 182 -11.00 -3.73 8.40
C CYS A 182 -11.28 -3.08 9.76
N PRO A 183 -11.73 -3.85 10.76
CA PRO A 183 -11.81 -3.34 12.12
C PRO A 183 -10.45 -2.83 12.64
N PRO A 184 -10.42 -1.74 13.42
CA PRO A 184 -11.56 -1.07 14.06
C PRO A 184 -12.17 0.07 13.25
N TYR A 185 -11.67 0.36 12.04
CA TYR A 185 -12.19 1.46 11.21
C TYR A 185 -13.55 1.14 10.59
N HIS A 186 -13.82 -0.16 10.40
CA HIS A 186 -15.14 -0.68 10.01
C HIS A 186 -15.64 -1.66 11.08
N ALA A 187 -16.95 -1.67 11.36
CA ALA A 187 -17.50 -2.48 12.44
C ALA A 187 -17.44 -3.99 12.15
N SER A 188 -17.52 -4.37 10.87
CA SER A 188 -17.37 -5.74 10.37
C SER A 188 -16.59 -5.75 9.05
N MET A 189 -16.19 -6.94 8.58
CA MET A 189 -15.61 -7.06 7.24
C MET A 189 -16.67 -6.87 6.15
N SER A 190 -17.94 -7.16 6.44
CA SER A 190 -19.05 -6.81 5.55
C SER A 190 -19.13 -5.31 5.30
N ASP A 191 -19.08 -4.49 6.36
CA ASP A 191 -19.08 -3.03 6.26
C ASP A 191 -17.84 -2.51 5.52
N ALA A 192 -16.70 -3.18 5.70
CA ALA A 192 -15.45 -2.83 5.01
C ALA A 192 -15.54 -3.09 3.49
N VAL A 193 -16.20 -4.17 3.06
CA VAL A 193 -16.45 -4.45 1.63
C VAL A 193 -17.39 -3.41 1.02
N ASP A 194 -18.42 -2.99 1.77
CA ASP A 194 -19.33 -1.93 1.31
C ASP A 194 -18.59 -0.59 1.16
N ALA A 195 -17.75 -0.23 2.14
CA ALA A 195 -16.91 0.96 2.07
C ALA A 195 -15.89 0.91 0.92
N PHE A 196 -15.31 -0.26 0.65
CA PHE A 196 -14.45 -0.47 -0.52
C PHE A 196 -15.18 -0.19 -1.82
N LEU A 197 -16.41 -0.71 -1.96
CA LEU A 197 -17.22 -0.50 -3.17
C LEU A 197 -17.58 0.98 -3.32
N GLU A 198 -17.98 1.65 -2.23
CA GLU A 198 -18.24 3.09 -2.24
C GLU A 198 -16.99 3.86 -2.72
N GLN A 199 -15.83 3.59 -2.14
CA GLN A 199 -14.57 4.24 -2.53
C GLN A 199 -14.19 3.94 -3.99
N LYS A 200 -14.30 2.69 -4.43
CA LYS A 200 -13.98 2.25 -5.80
C LYS A 200 -14.89 2.93 -6.82
N TRP A 201 -16.19 3.02 -6.53
CA TRP A 201 -17.15 3.60 -7.46
C TRP A 201 -17.13 5.14 -7.44
N GLY A 202 -16.80 5.75 -6.30
CA GLY A 202 -16.59 7.20 -6.19
C GLY A 202 -15.49 7.71 -7.13
N GLN A 203 -14.47 6.89 -7.43
CA GLN A 203 -13.43 7.26 -8.40
C GLN A 203 -13.96 7.46 -9.84
N TYR A 204 -15.15 6.95 -10.15
CA TYR A 204 -15.79 7.08 -11.45
C TYR A 204 -16.81 8.21 -11.53
N GLU A 205 -17.02 9.00 -10.46
CA GLU A 205 -17.90 10.17 -10.49
C GLU A 205 -17.41 11.22 -11.50
N ASP A 206 -18.36 11.99 -12.05
CA ASP A 206 -18.14 12.90 -13.18
C ASP A 206 -17.23 14.10 -12.82
N ASP A 207 -17.21 14.50 -11.56
CA ASP A 207 -16.39 15.60 -11.06
C ASP A 207 -14.96 15.17 -10.69
N ILE A 208 -14.68 13.87 -10.68
CA ILE A 208 -13.32 13.33 -10.47
C ILE A 208 -12.53 13.40 -11.78
N PRO A 209 -11.41 14.17 -11.84
CA PRO A 209 -10.61 14.32 -13.05
C PRO A 209 -10.14 13.00 -13.65
N LYS A 210 -10.31 12.83 -14.97
CA LYS A 210 -9.87 11.63 -15.70
C LYS A 210 -8.59 11.88 -16.49
N ALA A 211 -7.80 10.83 -16.68
CA ALA A 211 -6.49 10.92 -17.33
C ALA A 211 -6.56 11.18 -18.85
N ILE A 212 -7.66 10.80 -19.50
CA ILE A 212 -7.85 10.89 -20.94
C ILE A 212 -9.24 11.40 -21.30
N ASN A 213 -9.37 12.06 -22.45
CA ASN A 213 -10.66 12.45 -23.00
C ASN A 213 -11.50 11.21 -23.34
N GLY A 214 -12.80 11.24 -23.04
CA GLY A 214 -13.73 10.13 -23.30
C GLY A 214 -13.62 8.99 -22.29
N ALA A 215 -12.92 9.20 -21.17
CA ALA A 215 -12.84 8.25 -20.07
C ALA A 215 -14.21 7.95 -19.45
N GLU A 216 -15.19 8.85 -19.60
CA GLU A 216 -16.56 8.68 -19.13
C GLU A 216 -17.23 7.49 -19.82
N ALA A 217 -17.02 7.34 -21.13
CA ALA A 217 -17.56 6.20 -21.88
C ALA A 217 -16.89 4.88 -21.45
N ILE A 218 -15.60 4.91 -21.13
CA ILE A 218 -14.86 3.75 -20.60
C ILE A 218 -15.40 3.39 -19.21
N ALA A 219 -15.51 4.37 -18.31
CA ALA A 219 -16.06 4.18 -16.98
C ALA A 219 -17.49 3.59 -17.02
N ALA A 220 -18.36 4.12 -17.89
CA ALA A 220 -19.73 3.65 -18.06
C ALA A 220 -19.83 2.20 -18.60
N SER A 221 -18.77 1.71 -19.26
CA SER A 221 -18.70 0.33 -19.78
C SER A 221 -18.22 -0.70 -18.76
N ILE A 222 -17.71 -0.26 -17.60
CA ILE A 222 -17.22 -1.17 -16.57
C ILE A 222 -18.43 -1.78 -15.84
N PRO A 223 -18.62 -3.11 -15.90
CA PRO A 223 -19.73 -3.74 -15.20
C PRO A 223 -19.53 -3.66 -13.69
N ARG A 224 -20.61 -3.34 -12.97
CA ARG A 224 -20.64 -3.44 -11.51
C ARG A 224 -20.75 -4.90 -11.08
N PRO A 225 -20.12 -5.29 -9.95
CA PRO A 225 -20.36 -6.59 -9.31
C PRO A 225 -21.83 -6.85 -9.09
N THR A 226 -22.25 -8.10 -9.26
CA THR A 226 -23.58 -8.53 -8.86
C THR A 226 -23.68 -8.58 -7.34
N GLU A 227 -24.88 -8.42 -6.78
CA GLU A 227 -25.14 -8.59 -5.34
C GLU A 227 -24.57 -9.91 -4.82
N GLU A 228 -24.72 -10.98 -5.61
CA GLU A 228 -24.17 -12.28 -5.27
C GLU A 228 -22.63 -12.28 -5.17
N THR A 229 -21.94 -11.56 -6.06
CA THR A 229 -20.46 -11.44 -6.00
C THR A 229 -20.02 -10.62 -4.78
N ILE A 230 -20.79 -9.61 -4.41
CA ILE A 230 -20.55 -8.81 -3.19
C ILE A 230 -20.66 -9.70 -1.96
N GLU A 231 -21.73 -10.49 -1.85
CA GLU A 231 -21.93 -11.40 -0.72
C GLU A 231 -20.85 -12.49 -0.64
N ILE A 232 -20.38 -13.02 -1.78
CA ILE A 232 -19.21 -13.93 -1.81
C ILE A 232 -17.97 -13.28 -1.19
N ALA A 233 -17.69 -12.02 -1.55
CA ALA A 233 -16.55 -11.29 -1.01
C ALA A 233 -16.70 -11.03 0.49
N LYS A 234 -17.90 -10.65 0.95
CA LYS A 234 -18.21 -10.44 2.38
C LYS A 234 -17.99 -11.70 3.20
N ASP A 235 -18.54 -12.84 2.78
CA ASP A 235 -18.37 -14.11 3.51
C ASP A 235 -16.92 -14.54 3.61
N PHE A 236 -16.14 -14.36 2.53
CA PHE A 236 -14.72 -14.67 2.56
C PHE A 236 -13.96 -13.74 3.53
N CYS A 237 -14.17 -12.43 3.44
CA CYS A 237 -13.50 -11.46 4.30
C CYS A 237 -13.86 -11.68 5.77
N GLU A 238 -15.14 -11.95 6.07
CA GLU A 238 -15.61 -12.24 7.43
C GLU A 238 -14.96 -13.52 7.96
N TYR A 239 -14.93 -14.61 7.17
CA TYR A 239 -14.24 -15.83 7.55
C TYR A 239 -12.77 -15.57 7.90
N VAL A 240 -12.04 -14.80 7.09
CA VAL A 240 -10.62 -14.50 7.34
C VAL A 240 -10.47 -13.74 8.66
N TYR A 241 -11.27 -12.71 8.88
CA TYR A 241 -11.20 -11.92 10.12
C TYR A 241 -11.60 -12.74 11.34
N GLU A 242 -12.66 -13.56 11.25
CA GLU A 242 -13.06 -14.47 12.31
C GLU A 242 -12.01 -15.54 12.58
N ALA A 243 -11.34 -16.08 11.56
CA ALA A 243 -10.31 -17.10 11.75
C ALA A 243 -9.02 -16.54 12.38
N TYR A 244 -8.63 -15.31 12.00
CA TYR A 244 -7.29 -14.78 12.30
C TYR A 244 -7.27 -13.55 13.22
N GLY A 245 -8.40 -12.88 13.45
CA GLY A 245 -8.49 -11.61 14.16
C GLY A 245 -7.81 -10.45 13.42
N ARG A 246 -7.58 -10.60 12.12
CA ARG A 246 -6.95 -9.63 11.21
C ARG A 246 -7.39 -9.91 9.78
N PHE A 247 -7.27 -8.90 8.93
CA PHE A 247 -7.40 -9.03 7.49
C PHE A 247 -6.35 -8.14 6.83
N PRO A 248 -5.46 -8.66 5.96
CA PRO A 248 -5.30 -10.06 5.53
C PRO A 248 -4.80 -11.04 6.61
N ALA A 249 -4.76 -12.34 6.29
CA ALA A 249 -4.37 -13.41 7.23
C ALA A 249 -2.86 -13.46 7.51
N ASN A 250 -2.01 -13.27 6.49
CA ASN A 250 -0.55 -13.35 6.61
C ASN A 250 0.19 -12.07 6.18
N LEU A 251 -0.52 -11.09 5.60
CA LEU A 251 0.03 -9.75 5.29
C LEU A 251 -0.50 -8.69 6.23
N ASP A 252 0.36 -7.73 6.58
CA ASP A 252 -0.05 -6.57 7.35
C ASP A 252 -1.03 -5.70 6.55
N PRO A 253 -2.13 -5.22 7.17
CA PRO A 253 -3.12 -4.38 6.49
C PRO A 253 -2.50 -3.12 5.89
N MET A 254 -1.50 -2.55 6.57
CA MET A 254 -0.66 -1.45 6.10
C MET A 254 0.78 -1.91 5.96
N TYR A 255 1.41 -1.62 4.82
CA TYR A 255 2.75 -2.12 4.55
C TYR A 255 3.65 -1.10 3.87
N GLN A 256 4.85 -0.95 4.41
CA GLN A 256 5.91 -0.09 3.89
C GLN A 256 7.11 -0.96 3.53
N ARG A 257 7.54 -0.94 2.26
CA ARG A 257 8.73 -1.69 1.82
C ARG A 257 9.89 -0.80 1.44
N LEU A 258 9.62 0.22 0.63
CA LEU A 258 10.62 1.07 0.02
C LEU A 258 10.68 2.43 0.70
N ALA A 259 11.87 3.03 0.68
CA ALA A 259 12.11 4.40 1.07
C ALA A 259 12.87 5.11 -0.06
N CYS A 260 12.57 6.38 -0.29
CA CYS A 260 13.31 7.24 -1.21
C CYS A 260 13.84 8.44 -0.43
N GLN A 261 15.16 8.59 -0.38
CA GLN A 261 15.81 9.70 0.31
C GLN A 261 16.36 10.69 -0.70
N VAL A 262 16.17 11.97 -0.42
CA VAL A 262 16.58 13.11 -1.24
C VAL A 262 17.36 14.10 -0.41
N GLN A 263 18.47 14.60 -0.94
CA GLN A 263 19.36 15.55 -0.28
C GLN A 263 20.19 16.35 -1.28
N HIS A 264 20.74 17.48 -0.85
CA HIS A 264 21.82 18.12 -1.59
C HIS A 264 23.11 17.30 -1.43
N ILE A 265 23.86 17.14 -2.52
CA ILE A 265 25.20 16.59 -2.45
C ILE A 265 26.16 17.61 -1.84
N ASP A 266 27.10 17.15 -1.02
CA ASP A 266 28.18 17.96 -0.46
C ASP A 266 29.37 17.91 -1.42
N THR A 267 29.36 18.78 -2.44
CA THR A 267 30.39 18.78 -3.49
C THR A 267 31.80 18.96 -2.93
N ASP A 268 31.96 19.78 -1.88
CA ASP A 268 33.26 20.06 -1.26
C ASP A 268 33.85 18.78 -0.63
N PHE A 269 33.00 17.96 0.00
CA PHE A 269 33.42 16.65 0.52
C PHE A 269 33.90 15.71 -0.61
N TYR A 270 33.19 15.68 -1.74
CA TYR A 270 33.59 14.85 -2.87
C TYR A 270 34.88 15.36 -3.52
N ASP A 271 35.03 16.68 -3.69
CA ASP A 271 36.25 17.30 -4.25
C ASP A 271 37.49 17.02 -3.40
N ALA A 272 37.33 16.96 -2.07
CA ALA A 272 38.42 16.69 -1.14
C ALA A 272 38.81 15.21 -1.06
N HIS A 273 37.86 14.29 -1.27
CA HIS A 273 38.03 12.87 -0.90
C HIS A 273 37.85 11.87 -2.05
N TYR A 274 37.32 12.29 -3.20
CA TYR A 274 37.04 11.42 -4.33
C TYR A 274 37.76 11.90 -5.61
N PRO A 275 38.03 11.01 -6.57
CA PRO A 275 38.57 11.41 -7.87
C PRO A 275 37.63 12.33 -8.66
N PRO A 276 38.16 13.17 -9.57
CA PRO A 276 37.34 13.94 -10.51
C PRO A 276 36.33 13.05 -11.25
N GLY A 277 35.08 13.51 -11.36
CA GLY A 277 33.97 12.76 -11.97
C GLY A 277 33.18 11.86 -11.01
N ALA A 278 33.43 11.96 -9.70
CA ALA A 278 32.64 11.24 -8.68
C ALA A 278 31.17 11.70 -8.58
N TYR A 279 30.88 12.90 -9.09
CA TYR A 279 29.54 13.42 -9.35
C TYR A 279 29.51 14.03 -10.77
N THR A 280 28.33 14.21 -11.34
CA THR A 280 28.18 14.60 -12.75
C THR A 280 28.09 16.11 -12.93
N ASP A 281 28.76 16.65 -13.96
CA ASP A 281 28.63 18.05 -14.40
C ASP A 281 27.41 18.28 -15.30
N GLN A 282 26.64 17.22 -15.59
CA GLN A 282 25.43 17.38 -16.38
C GLN A 282 24.50 18.36 -15.65
N PRO A 283 24.10 19.48 -16.30
CA PRO A 283 22.95 20.21 -15.83
C PRO A 283 21.76 19.28 -16.01
N MET A 284 21.42 18.53 -14.96
CA MET A 284 20.22 17.71 -14.92
C MET A 284 18.97 18.59 -15.04
#